data_AF-A0A2S5SQT0-F1
#
_entry.id   AF-A0A2S5SQT0-F1
#
_cell.length_a   1.000
_cell.length_b   1.000
_cell.length_c   1.000
_cell.angle_alpha   90.00
_cell.angle_beta   90.00
_cell.angle_gamma   90.00
#
_symmetry.space_group_name_H-M   'P 1'
#
loop_
_entity.id
_entity.type
_entity.pdbx_description
1 polymer ?
#
loop_
_entity_poly.entity_id
_entity_poly.type
_entity_poly.pdbx_seq_one_letter_code
_entity_poly.pdbx_strand_id
1 'polypeptide(L)'
;MPLLSRLSLLAVFSLAACATAPNAPVDLRGQTPSARYVGTLPCADCAGIRTDLRLYRSGNNPSGFALRETYVGTRDGNRSFESTGRWQQQPTGQPDLTLLTLEPGVPERERYFAQVGELVLRALDRSRNELPPNVPRSLVRVPDDVAPDTPVLTSGDSRSLTDLRLGGEMVLLLPANRTMGYGWRMVPDPQAILEPSANPAYVTDPAAASRVGAPGLEVFRFRAPTAGQQILRFEYRRSWDASTPETPSVTFTVRVR
;
A
#
# COMPACT_ATOMS: atom_id res chain seq x y z
N MET A 1 4.79 71.37 46.19
CA MET A 1 4.44 70.05 46.74
C MET A 1 3.52 69.34 45.76
N PRO A 2 3.71 68.03 45.52
CA PRO A 2 3.46 67.39 44.23
C PRO A 2 2.17 66.56 44.20
N LEU A 3 1.64 66.28 43.01
CA LEU A 3 0.90 65.04 42.76
C LEU A 3 1.10 64.61 41.29
N LEU A 4 2.11 63.77 41.09
CA LEU A 4 2.33 63.00 39.87
C LEU A 4 1.42 61.76 39.91
N SER A 5 0.37 61.73 39.09
CA SER A 5 -0.40 60.51 38.84
C SER A 5 0.25 59.74 37.69
N ARG A 6 0.74 58.54 37.98
CA ARG A 6 1.41 57.64 37.03
C ARG A 6 0.36 56.98 36.14
N LEU A 7 0.40 57.28 34.84
CA LEU A 7 -0.33 56.54 33.81
C LEU A 7 0.41 55.24 33.52
N SER A 8 -0.06 54.13 34.08
CA SER A 8 0.47 52.79 33.80
C SER A 8 -0.01 52.33 32.42
N LEU A 9 0.87 52.40 31.42
CA LEU A 9 0.68 51.77 30.11
C LEU A 9 0.79 50.25 30.28
N LEU A 10 -0.34 49.53 30.29
CA LEU A 10 -0.36 48.08 30.12
C LEU A 10 -0.10 47.76 28.65
N ALA A 11 1.13 47.37 28.34
CA ALA A 11 1.50 46.82 27.04
C ALA A 11 0.87 45.43 26.88
N VAL A 12 -0.19 45.34 26.09
CA VAL A 12 -0.81 44.07 25.66
C VAL A 12 0.13 43.44 24.63
N PHE A 13 0.98 42.52 25.08
CA PHE A 13 1.77 41.66 24.18
C PHE A 13 0.83 40.65 23.52
N SER A 14 0.46 40.94 22.27
CA SER A 14 -0.27 40.02 21.42
C SER A 14 0.69 38.91 20.98
N LEU A 15 0.65 37.76 21.65
CA LEU A 15 1.30 36.54 21.19
C LEU A 15 0.61 36.08 19.90
N ALA A 16 1.18 36.45 18.75
CA ALA A 16 0.81 35.86 17.47
C ALA A 16 1.29 34.40 17.48
N ALA A 17 0.41 33.48 17.90
CA ALA A 17 0.61 32.06 17.64
C ALA A 17 0.57 31.86 16.12
N CYS A 18 1.68 31.42 15.52
CA CYS A 18 1.69 30.95 14.14
C CYS A 18 0.76 29.73 14.04
N ALA A 19 -0.51 29.96 13.74
CA ALA A 19 -1.43 28.90 13.34
C ALA A 19 -0.93 28.39 11.98
N THR A 20 -0.24 27.24 11.97
CA THR A 20 0.02 26.50 10.74
C THR A 20 -1.31 26.22 10.07
N ALA A 21 -1.49 26.74 8.85
CA ALA A 21 -2.69 26.49 8.07
C ALA A 21 -2.89 24.96 7.96
N PRO A 22 -4.10 24.43 8.25
CA PRO A 22 -4.36 22.99 8.25
C PRO A 22 -4.07 22.32 6.89
N ASN A 23 -3.99 23.11 5.82
CA ASN A 23 -3.79 22.64 4.44
C ASN A 23 -2.38 22.96 3.88
N ALA A 24 -1.41 23.31 4.73
CA ALA A 24 -0.04 23.57 4.25
C ALA A 24 0.58 22.28 3.66
N PRO A 25 1.23 22.34 2.49
CA PRO A 25 1.91 21.20 1.90
C PRO A 25 2.93 20.59 2.87
N VAL A 26 2.93 19.27 3.01
CA VAL A 26 3.91 18.56 3.84
C VAL A 26 5.18 18.34 3.02
N ASP A 27 6.30 18.90 3.46
CA ASP A 27 7.60 18.62 2.84
C ASP A 27 8.09 17.24 3.29
N LEU A 28 8.21 16.31 2.35
CA LEU A 28 8.63 14.92 2.57
C LEU A 28 10.02 14.64 1.98
N ARG A 29 10.69 15.65 1.41
CA ARG A 29 11.98 15.48 0.74
C ARG A 29 13.04 15.02 1.75
N GLY A 30 13.79 13.99 1.35
CA GLY A 30 14.85 13.40 2.20
C GLY A 30 14.35 12.60 3.40
N GLN A 31 13.03 12.43 3.58
CA GLN A 31 12.49 11.58 4.64
C GLN A 31 12.33 10.14 4.15
N THR A 32 12.52 9.19 5.07
CA THR A 32 12.24 7.78 4.84
C THR A 32 10.81 7.47 5.28
N PRO A 33 9.97 6.83 4.44
CA PRO A 33 8.65 6.41 4.86
C PRO A 33 8.74 5.33 5.93
N SER A 34 7.87 5.40 6.94
CA SER A 34 7.71 4.37 7.97
C SER A 34 6.97 3.12 7.48
N ALA A 35 6.20 3.26 6.41
CA ALA A 35 5.52 2.15 5.75
C ALA A 35 5.19 2.51 4.31
N ARG A 36 5.22 1.51 3.43
CA ARG A 36 4.72 1.60 2.06
C ARG A 36 3.65 0.54 1.84
N TYR A 37 2.55 0.91 1.20
CA TYR A 37 1.45 0.02 0.84
C TYR A 37 1.17 0.13 -0.65
N VAL A 38 0.94 -0.99 -1.31
CA VAL A 38 0.69 -1.03 -2.75
C VAL A 38 -0.47 -1.95 -3.09
N GLY A 39 -1.16 -1.65 -4.18
CA GLY A 39 -2.22 -2.52 -4.72
C GLY A 39 -2.97 -1.82 -5.83
N THR A 40 -3.94 -2.51 -6.44
CA THR A 40 -4.85 -1.92 -7.42
C THR A 40 -6.24 -1.86 -6.82
N LEU A 41 -6.81 -0.65 -6.74
CA LEU A 41 -8.13 -0.37 -6.23
C LEU A 41 -9.18 -0.29 -7.37
N PRO A 42 -10.48 -0.41 -7.06
CA PRO A 42 -11.52 -0.42 -8.08
C PRO A 42 -11.62 0.95 -8.76
N CYS A 43 -11.93 0.92 -10.06
CA CYS A 43 -12.09 2.11 -10.89
C CYS A 43 -13.42 2.04 -11.64
N ALA A 44 -14.12 3.16 -11.76
CA ALA A 44 -15.44 3.20 -12.41
C ALA A 44 -15.33 3.12 -13.94
N ASP A 45 -14.30 3.74 -14.51
CA ASP A 45 -14.14 4.01 -15.94
C ASP A 45 -12.75 3.60 -16.47
N CYS A 46 -12.02 2.78 -15.70
CA CYS A 46 -10.71 2.28 -16.06
C CYS A 46 -10.50 0.85 -15.54
N ALA A 47 -9.41 0.19 -15.94
CA ALA A 47 -9.13 -1.19 -15.52
C ALA A 47 -8.85 -1.33 -14.02
N GLY A 48 -8.43 -0.23 -13.38
CA GLY A 48 -8.10 -0.18 -11.96
C GLY A 48 -7.25 1.05 -11.63
N ILE A 49 -7.23 1.43 -10.37
CA ILE A 49 -6.36 2.51 -9.86
C ILE A 49 -5.19 1.84 -9.16
N ARG A 50 -4.05 1.79 -9.84
CA ARG A 50 -2.80 1.31 -9.24
C ARG A 50 -2.32 2.33 -8.22
N THR A 51 -2.31 1.96 -6.95
CA THR A 51 -2.06 2.83 -5.81
C THR A 51 -0.75 2.45 -5.11
N ASP A 52 0.07 3.46 -4.84
CA ASP A 52 1.33 3.36 -4.08
C ASP A 52 1.32 4.44 -2.99
N LEU A 53 1.07 4.00 -1.76
CA LEU A 53 0.93 4.86 -0.58
C LEU A 53 2.17 4.73 0.30
N ARG A 54 2.82 5.85 0.60
CA ARG A 54 3.91 5.95 1.56
C ARG A 54 3.45 6.78 2.75
N LEU A 55 3.59 6.21 3.95
CA LEU A 55 3.24 6.86 5.21
C LEU A 55 4.50 7.25 5.97
N TYR A 56 4.52 8.49 6.46
CA TYR A 56 5.61 9.07 7.22
C TYR A 56 5.16 9.34 8.65
N ARG A 57 6.08 9.13 9.58
CA ARG A 57 5.89 9.44 11.00
C ARG A 57 7.02 10.32 11.52
N SER A 58 6.72 11.11 12.53
CA SER A 58 7.71 11.80 13.37
C SER A 58 7.65 11.15 14.76
N GLY A 59 8.66 10.36 15.09
CA GLY A 59 8.55 9.39 16.19
C GLY A 59 7.39 8.42 15.92
N ASN A 60 6.48 8.30 16.88
CA ASN A 60 5.28 7.45 16.72
C ASN A 60 4.09 8.19 16.08
N ASN A 61 4.19 9.50 15.88
CA ASN A 61 3.05 10.30 15.42
C ASN A 61 2.96 10.34 13.88
N PRO A 62 1.78 10.16 13.28
CA PRO A 62 1.54 10.46 11.87
C PRO A 62 2.03 11.85 11.50
N SER A 63 2.90 11.96 10.48
CA SER A 63 3.46 13.25 10.04
C SER A 63 3.03 13.64 8.63
N GLY A 64 3.00 12.69 7.69
CA GLY A 64 2.59 12.98 6.32
C GLY A 64 2.47 11.74 5.45
N PHE A 65 1.88 11.88 4.27
CA PHE A 65 1.79 10.80 3.29
C PHE A 65 2.20 11.28 1.89
N ALA A 66 2.69 10.36 1.08
CA ALA A 66 2.80 10.53 -0.37
C ALA A 66 2.02 9.39 -1.04
N LEU A 67 1.06 9.75 -1.88
CA LEU A 67 0.17 8.84 -2.59
C LEU A 67 0.36 9.03 -4.09
N ARG A 68 0.72 7.97 -4.79
CA ARG A 68 0.72 7.91 -6.25
C ARG A 68 -0.40 7.01 -6.72
N GLU A 69 -1.28 7.54 -7.56
CA GLU A 69 -2.40 6.82 -8.17
C GLU A 69 -2.22 6.81 -9.69
N THR A 70 -2.13 5.63 -10.29
CA THR A 70 -2.10 5.44 -11.74
C THR A 70 -3.40 4.81 -12.19
N TYR A 71 -4.19 5.55 -12.96
CA TYR A 71 -5.41 5.08 -13.60
C TYR A 71 -5.00 4.25 -14.82
N VAL A 72 -5.23 2.94 -14.75
CA VAL A 72 -4.74 1.97 -15.74
C VAL A 72 -5.77 1.78 -16.84
N GLY A 73 -5.33 1.80 -18.10
CA GLY A 73 -6.18 1.49 -19.25
C GLY A 73 -7.28 2.54 -19.50
N THR A 74 -7.01 3.83 -19.26
CA THR A 74 -7.93 4.90 -19.68
C THR A 74 -7.93 5.07 -21.20
N ARG A 75 -8.89 5.83 -21.74
CA ARG A 75 -9.00 6.13 -23.18
C ARG A 75 -7.69 6.63 -23.79
N ASP A 76 -6.93 7.42 -23.03
CA ASP A 76 -5.70 8.07 -23.49
C ASP A 76 -4.43 7.41 -22.91
N GLY A 77 -4.54 6.15 -22.48
CA GLY A 77 -3.46 5.40 -21.83
C GLY A 77 -3.41 5.59 -20.31
N ASN A 78 -2.32 5.18 -19.68
CA ASN A 78 -2.19 5.27 -18.23
C ASN A 78 -1.97 6.72 -17.78
N ARG A 79 -2.67 7.16 -16.73
CA ARG A 79 -2.52 8.51 -16.16
C ARG A 79 -2.13 8.44 -14.70
N SER A 80 -1.04 9.10 -14.33
CA SER A 80 -0.53 9.12 -12.97
C SER A 80 -0.73 10.47 -12.31
N PHE A 81 -1.17 10.43 -11.06
CA PHE A 81 -1.33 11.59 -10.21
C PHE A 81 -0.62 11.35 -8.89
N GLU A 82 -0.01 12.39 -8.36
CA GLU A 82 0.58 12.38 -7.03
C GLU A 82 -0.19 13.32 -6.11
N SER A 83 -0.28 12.92 -4.85
CA SER A 83 -0.88 13.70 -3.78
C SER A 83 -0.04 13.55 -2.53
N THR A 84 0.13 14.63 -1.80
CA THR A 84 0.74 14.64 -0.46
C THR A 84 -0.18 15.33 0.52
N GLY A 85 0.05 15.11 1.81
CA GLY A 85 -0.75 15.74 2.85
C GLY A 85 -0.48 15.15 4.23
N ARG A 86 -1.35 15.48 5.17
CA ARG A 86 -1.34 14.90 6.52
C ARG A 86 -2.16 13.61 6.51
N TRP A 87 -1.91 12.75 7.48
CA TRP A 87 -2.76 11.60 7.69
C TRP A 87 -2.98 11.39 9.18
N GLN A 88 -4.09 10.73 9.49
CA GLN A 88 -4.49 10.43 10.85
C GLN A 88 -4.80 8.95 11.00
N GLN A 89 -4.68 8.47 12.23
CA GLN A 89 -4.95 7.09 12.60
C GLN A 89 -5.81 7.09 13.87
N GLN A 90 -6.98 6.45 13.83
CA GLN A 90 -7.90 6.37 14.96
C GLN A 90 -8.37 4.93 15.19
N PRO A 91 -8.33 4.39 16.42
CA PRO A 91 -8.97 3.11 16.74
C PRO A 91 -10.47 3.15 16.43
N THR A 92 -11.01 2.08 15.87
CA THR A 92 -12.45 2.01 15.51
C THR A 92 -13.33 1.43 16.62
N GLY A 93 -12.73 1.01 17.74
CA GLY A 93 -13.39 0.22 18.79
C GLY A 93 -13.54 -1.27 18.45
N GLN A 94 -13.32 -1.66 17.19
CA GLN A 94 -13.17 -3.07 16.82
C GLN A 94 -11.72 -3.53 17.04
N PRO A 95 -11.48 -4.75 17.56
CA PRO A 95 -10.15 -5.32 17.69
C PRO A 95 -9.40 -5.35 16.36
N ASP A 96 -8.11 -5.03 16.38
CA ASP A 96 -7.20 -5.07 15.23
C ASP A 96 -7.64 -4.22 14.00
N LEU A 97 -8.59 -3.30 14.18
CA LEU A 97 -9.13 -2.45 13.14
C LEU A 97 -8.91 -0.97 13.47
N THR A 98 -8.12 -0.31 12.63
CA THR A 98 -7.81 1.11 12.79
C THR A 98 -8.25 1.89 11.56
N LEU A 99 -8.94 3.02 11.75
CA LEU A 99 -9.28 3.94 10.68
C LEU A 99 -8.04 4.78 10.35
N LEU A 100 -7.69 4.80 9.08
CA LEU A 100 -6.60 5.61 8.54
C LEU A 100 -7.19 6.62 7.56
N THR A 101 -6.97 7.91 7.81
CA THR A 101 -7.51 9.01 7.01
C THR A 101 -6.37 9.76 6.33
N LEU A 102 -6.41 9.89 5.01
CA LEU A 102 -5.45 10.71 4.25
C LEU A 102 -6.09 12.05 3.90
N GLU A 103 -5.44 13.13 4.29
CA GLU A 103 -5.94 14.51 4.23
C GLU A 103 -5.02 15.35 3.32
N PRO A 104 -5.29 15.42 2.01
CA PRO A 104 -4.49 16.23 1.08
C PRO A 104 -4.75 17.74 1.19
N GLY A 105 -5.53 18.19 2.19
CA GLY A 105 -5.97 19.58 2.35
C GLY A 105 -7.17 19.98 1.49
N VAL A 106 -7.78 19.03 0.78
CA VAL A 106 -8.99 19.20 -0.03
C VAL A 106 -9.99 18.10 0.36
N PRO A 107 -11.10 18.41 1.05
CA PRO A 107 -12.01 17.41 1.63
C PRO A 107 -12.51 16.37 0.62
N GLU A 108 -12.81 16.78 -0.62
CA GLU A 108 -13.32 15.88 -1.68
C GLU A 108 -12.28 14.84 -2.14
N ARG A 109 -11.01 15.06 -1.80
CA ARG A 109 -9.88 14.19 -2.13
C ARG A 109 -9.39 13.38 -0.94
N GLU A 110 -10.04 13.47 0.21
CA GLU A 110 -9.75 12.58 1.32
C GLU A 110 -9.89 11.10 0.91
N ARG A 111 -9.12 10.25 1.59
CA ARG A 111 -9.18 8.80 1.43
C ARG A 111 -9.28 8.17 2.81
N TYR A 112 -10.05 7.09 2.89
CA TYR A 112 -10.25 6.35 4.13
C TYR A 112 -9.86 4.89 3.91
N PHE A 113 -9.10 4.34 4.86
CA PHE A 113 -8.71 2.94 4.87
C PHE A 113 -9.01 2.34 6.24
N ALA A 114 -9.54 1.12 6.25
CA ALA A 114 -9.52 0.26 7.42
C ALA A 114 -8.20 -0.53 7.41
N GLN A 115 -7.32 -0.21 8.35
CA GLN A 115 -6.09 -0.95 8.59
C GLN A 115 -6.42 -2.21 9.41
N VAL A 116 -6.06 -3.37 8.85
CA VAL A 116 -6.33 -4.71 9.39
C VAL A 116 -5.00 -5.34 9.75
N GLY A 117 -4.63 -5.23 11.01
CA GLY A 117 -3.24 -5.44 11.42
C GLY A 117 -2.27 -4.52 10.69
N GLU A 118 -0.98 -4.86 10.67
CA GLU A 118 0.05 -4.05 10.02
C GLU A 118 0.16 -4.28 8.51
N LEU A 119 -0.38 -5.37 7.98
CA LEU A 119 -0.06 -5.81 6.61
C LEU A 119 -1.04 -5.35 5.54
N VAL A 120 -2.27 -4.96 5.91
CA VAL A 120 -3.34 -4.70 4.94
C VAL A 120 -4.08 -3.42 5.27
N LEU A 121 -4.23 -2.55 4.26
CA LEU A 121 -5.17 -1.43 4.25
C LEU A 121 -6.34 -1.76 3.32
N ARG A 122 -7.55 -1.88 3.85
CA ARG A 122 -8.77 -2.04 3.05
C ARG A 122 -9.35 -0.67 2.74
N ALA A 123 -9.45 -0.32 1.47
CA ALA A 123 -10.06 0.93 1.03
C ALA A 123 -11.55 0.97 1.44
N LEU A 124 -11.98 2.14 1.89
CA LEU A 124 -13.36 2.44 2.26
C LEU A 124 -13.94 3.46 1.26
N ASP A 125 -15.27 3.51 1.18
CA ASP A 125 -15.95 4.56 0.42
C ASP A 125 -15.87 5.94 1.14
N ARG A 126 -16.45 6.98 0.52
CA ARG A 126 -16.48 8.35 1.09
C ARG A 126 -17.28 8.44 2.40
N SER A 127 -18.21 7.52 2.61
CA SER A 127 -19.00 7.39 3.84
C SER A 127 -18.34 6.48 4.88
N ARG A 128 -17.11 6.02 4.61
CA ARG A 128 -16.30 5.12 5.45
C ARG A 128 -16.85 3.70 5.58
N ASN A 129 -17.68 3.27 4.64
CA ASN A 129 -18.13 1.87 4.57
C ASN A 129 -17.12 1.01 3.80
N GLU A 130 -17.12 -0.29 4.09
CA GLU A 130 -16.31 -1.24 3.32
C GLU A 130 -16.77 -1.32 1.86
N LEU A 131 -15.81 -1.33 0.94
CA LEU A 131 -16.09 -1.67 -0.46
C LEU A 131 -16.53 -3.14 -0.58
N PRO A 132 -17.33 -3.48 -1.61
CA PRO A 132 -17.78 -4.86 -1.85
C PRO A 132 -16.62 -5.88 -1.88
N PRO A 133 -16.81 -7.09 -1.34
CA PRO A 133 -15.73 -8.08 -1.26
C PRO A 133 -15.29 -8.65 -2.60
N ASN A 134 -16.10 -8.49 -3.66
CA ASN A 134 -15.82 -8.99 -5.01
C ASN A 134 -14.97 -8.04 -5.87
N VAL A 135 -14.50 -6.92 -5.31
CA VAL A 135 -13.59 -5.98 -6.00
C VAL A 135 -12.24 -5.91 -5.28
N PRO A 136 -11.13 -5.62 -5.99
CA PRO A 136 -9.81 -5.56 -5.38
C PRO A 136 -9.71 -4.30 -4.50
N ARG A 137 -9.92 -4.46 -3.19
CA ARG A 137 -10.08 -3.34 -2.24
C ARG A 137 -8.93 -3.18 -1.25
N SER A 138 -7.80 -3.84 -1.48
CA SER A 138 -6.72 -3.93 -0.50
C SER A 138 -5.41 -3.38 -1.04
N LEU A 139 -4.74 -2.55 -0.23
CA LEU A 139 -3.33 -2.27 -0.35
C LEU A 139 -2.56 -3.14 0.65
N VAL A 140 -1.40 -3.61 0.23
CA VAL A 140 -0.58 -4.58 0.95
C VAL A 140 0.73 -3.93 1.36
N ARG A 141 1.16 -4.12 2.62
CA ARG A 141 2.43 -3.59 3.13
C ARG A 141 3.59 -4.18 2.34
N VAL A 142 4.40 -3.32 1.75
CA VAL A 142 5.65 -3.68 1.09
C VAL A 142 6.70 -3.91 2.18
N PRO A 143 7.44 -5.04 2.16
CA PRO A 143 8.56 -5.25 3.07
C PRO A 143 9.61 -4.14 2.96
N ASP A 144 10.17 -3.73 4.10
CA ASP A 144 11.05 -2.55 4.19
C ASP A 144 12.41 -2.74 3.48
N ASP A 145 12.77 -3.98 3.16
CA ASP A 145 13.97 -4.35 2.39
C ASP A 145 13.75 -4.31 0.87
N VAL A 146 12.53 -4.02 0.39
CA VAL A 146 12.26 -3.84 -1.04
C VAL A 146 12.64 -2.41 -1.44
N ALA A 147 13.51 -2.28 -2.45
CA ALA A 147 13.93 -0.97 -2.93
C ALA A 147 12.72 -0.14 -3.45
N PRO A 148 12.71 1.19 -3.26
CA PRO A 148 11.54 2.03 -3.56
C PRO A 148 11.01 1.90 -5.01
N ASP A 149 11.92 1.79 -5.97
CA ASP A 149 11.57 1.74 -7.40
C ASP A 149 11.33 0.32 -7.93
N THR A 150 11.52 -0.71 -7.10
CA THR A 150 11.23 -2.09 -7.49
C THR A 150 9.73 -2.22 -7.76
N PRO A 151 9.32 -2.69 -8.95
CA PRO A 151 7.93 -3.02 -9.23
C PRO A 151 7.41 -4.07 -8.25
N VAL A 152 6.27 -3.79 -7.64
CA VAL A 152 5.61 -4.69 -6.68
C VAL A 152 4.22 -5.04 -7.19
N LEU A 153 3.89 -6.30 -7.38
CA LEU A 153 2.54 -6.74 -7.74
C LEU A 153 1.81 -7.32 -6.53
N THR A 154 0.49 -7.24 -6.54
CA THR A 154 -0.41 -7.87 -5.57
C THR A 154 -1.51 -8.64 -6.29
N SER A 155 -2.35 -9.34 -5.54
CA SER A 155 -3.51 -10.04 -6.12
C SER A 155 -4.45 -9.11 -6.91
N GLY A 156 -4.52 -7.82 -6.55
CA GLY A 156 -5.31 -6.81 -7.27
C GLY A 156 -4.76 -6.49 -8.66
N ASP A 157 -3.49 -6.79 -8.94
CA ASP A 157 -2.89 -6.60 -10.27
C ASP A 157 -3.05 -7.82 -11.17
N SER A 158 -3.87 -8.81 -10.79
CA SER A 158 -4.10 -10.00 -11.61
C SER A 158 -4.59 -9.62 -13.00
N ARG A 159 -4.06 -10.29 -14.02
CA ARG A 159 -4.23 -10.07 -15.46
C ARG A 159 -3.61 -8.78 -15.98
N SER A 160 -2.77 -8.10 -15.19
CA SER A 160 -2.01 -6.95 -15.66
C SER A 160 -0.83 -7.33 -16.57
N LEU A 161 -0.32 -6.33 -17.28
CA LEU A 161 0.97 -6.34 -17.95
C LEU A 161 1.96 -5.45 -17.19
N THR A 162 3.12 -5.99 -16.85
CA THR A 162 4.21 -5.27 -16.18
C THR A 162 5.46 -5.29 -17.03
N ASP A 163 6.04 -4.12 -17.29
CA ASP A 163 7.34 -4.00 -17.95
C ASP A 163 8.48 -4.04 -16.93
N LEU A 164 9.48 -4.87 -17.20
CA LEU A 164 10.75 -4.90 -16.48
C LEU A 164 11.91 -4.61 -17.43
N ARG A 165 12.97 -4.03 -16.86
CA ARG A 165 14.25 -3.90 -17.55
C ARG A 165 14.98 -5.24 -17.54
N LEU A 166 15.79 -5.50 -18.56
CA LEU A 166 16.77 -6.60 -18.51
C LEU A 166 17.68 -6.46 -17.28
N GLY A 167 17.81 -7.54 -16.51
CA GLY A 167 18.49 -7.58 -15.22
C GLY A 167 17.72 -6.97 -14.05
N GLY A 168 16.52 -6.43 -14.30
CA GLY A 168 15.66 -5.83 -13.27
C GLY A 168 15.04 -6.86 -12.33
N GLU A 169 14.53 -6.36 -11.21
CA GLU A 169 13.85 -7.17 -10.19
C GLU A 169 12.36 -6.79 -10.09
N MET A 170 11.56 -7.73 -9.59
CA MET A 170 10.19 -7.46 -9.16
C MET A 170 9.83 -8.28 -7.92
N VAL A 171 8.83 -7.80 -7.19
CA VAL A 171 8.25 -8.49 -6.04
C VAL A 171 6.78 -8.75 -6.28
N LEU A 172 6.28 -9.91 -5.88
CA LEU A 172 4.87 -10.24 -5.86
C LEU A 172 4.45 -10.54 -4.41
N LEU A 173 3.44 -9.83 -3.93
CA LEU A 173 2.90 -9.93 -2.57
C LEU A 173 1.50 -10.52 -2.61
N LEU A 174 1.36 -11.75 -2.14
CA LEU A 174 0.08 -12.45 -2.12
C LEU A 174 -0.38 -12.70 -0.69
N PRO A 175 -1.54 -12.14 -0.27
CA PRO A 175 -2.16 -12.51 0.99
C PRO A 175 -2.42 -14.02 1.06
N ALA A 176 -2.05 -14.61 2.19
CA ALA A 176 -2.16 -16.04 2.40
C ALA A 176 -2.54 -16.34 3.85
N ASN A 177 -3.27 -17.43 4.05
CA ASN A 177 -3.46 -18.05 5.34
C ASN A 177 -2.87 -19.47 5.31
N ARG A 178 -1.72 -19.67 5.93
CA ARG A 178 -1.02 -20.98 5.87
C ARG A 178 -1.65 -22.09 6.73
N THR A 179 -2.85 -21.89 7.27
CA THR A 179 -3.60 -22.96 7.94
C THR A 179 -3.84 -24.15 7.01
N MET A 180 -3.79 -25.37 7.55
CA MET A 180 -4.12 -26.61 6.83
C MET A 180 -3.32 -26.84 5.53
N GLY A 181 -2.08 -26.33 5.47
CA GLY A 181 -1.15 -26.59 4.37
C GLY A 181 -1.39 -25.81 3.07
N TYR A 182 -2.30 -24.84 3.09
CA TYR A 182 -2.54 -23.94 1.95
C TYR A 182 -1.40 -22.92 1.77
N GLY A 183 -1.10 -22.60 0.52
CA GLY A 183 -0.16 -21.53 0.14
C GLY A 183 -0.20 -21.28 -1.35
N TRP A 184 0.38 -20.18 -1.81
CA TRP A 184 0.49 -19.90 -3.23
C TRP A 184 1.61 -20.73 -3.86
N ARG A 185 1.32 -21.26 -5.04
CA ARG A 185 2.23 -22.06 -5.83
C ARG A 185 2.33 -21.48 -7.22
N MET A 186 3.54 -21.13 -7.61
CA MET A 186 3.84 -20.80 -8.99
C MET A 186 3.67 -22.05 -9.85
N VAL A 187 2.92 -21.93 -10.92
CA VAL A 187 2.79 -22.98 -11.93
C VAL A 187 4.05 -22.92 -12.81
N PRO A 188 4.82 -24.02 -12.93
CA PRO A 188 6.03 -24.03 -13.73
C PRO A 188 5.78 -23.66 -15.18
N ASP A 189 6.67 -22.84 -15.74
CA ASP A 189 6.69 -22.47 -17.15
C ASP A 189 8.00 -22.99 -17.77
N PRO A 190 7.95 -23.95 -18.72
CA PRO A 190 9.16 -24.46 -19.40
C PRO A 190 9.92 -23.41 -20.19
N GLN A 191 9.30 -22.27 -20.52
CA GLN A 191 9.89 -21.15 -21.25
C GLN A 191 10.10 -19.93 -20.33
N ALA A 192 10.24 -20.15 -19.02
CA ALA A 192 10.45 -19.08 -18.05
C ALA A 192 11.67 -18.21 -18.40
N ILE A 193 11.45 -16.89 -18.40
CA ILE A 193 12.50 -15.87 -18.57
C ILE A 193 12.83 -15.16 -17.25
N LEU A 194 11.95 -15.28 -16.25
CA LEU A 194 12.11 -14.79 -14.90
C LEU A 194 12.61 -15.91 -13.99
N GLU A 195 13.54 -15.57 -13.12
CA GLU A 195 14.08 -16.50 -12.13
C GLU A 195 13.72 -16.06 -10.72
N PRO A 196 13.16 -16.95 -9.87
CA PRO A 196 12.98 -16.66 -8.45
C PRO A 196 14.33 -16.39 -7.78
N SER A 197 14.46 -15.27 -7.08
CA SER A 197 15.72 -14.89 -6.40
C SER A 197 15.95 -15.67 -5.09
N ALA A 198 14.89 -16.20 -4.49
CA ALA A 198 14.92 -16.99 -3.26
C ALA A 198 13.63 -17.82 -3.11
N ASN A 199 13.60 -18.71 -2.12
CA ASN A 199 12.35 -19.31 -1.67
C ASN A 199 11.38 -18.22 -1.17
N PRO A 200 10.06 -18.36 -1.41
CA PRO A 200 9.09 -17.35 -1.01
C PRO A 200 9.06 -17.19 0.51
N ALA A 201 9.25 -15.97 0.98
CA ALA A 201 9.16 -15.64 2.39
C ALA A 201 7.69 -15.53 2.83
N TYR A 202 7.42 -15.76 4.11
CA TYR A 202 6.11 -15.56 4.72
C TYR A 202 6.22 -14.51 5.82
N VAL A 203 5.55 -13.38 5.65
CA VAL A 203 5.56 -12.26 6.59
C VAL A 203 4.21 -12.21 7.30
N THR A 204 4.22 -12.27 8.63
CA THR A 204 3.01 -12.08 9.46
C THR A 204 3.09 -10.75 10.18
N ASP A 205 1.92 -10.27 10.63
CA ASP A 205 1.86 -9.16 11.56
C ASP A 205 2.62 -9.54 12.85
N PRO A 206 3.58 -8.71 13.33
CA PRO A 206 4.30 -8.97 14.58
C PRO A 206 3.37 -9.22 15.77
N ALA A 207 2.26 -8.48 15.87
CA ALA A 207 1.24 -8.67 16.92
C ALA A 207 0.49 -10.00 16.78
N ALA A 208 0.47 -10.58 15.58
CA ALA A 208 -0.10 -11.89 15.32
C ALA A 208 0.93 -13.03 15.23
N ALA A 209 2.23 -12.74 15.31
CA ALA A 209 3.30 -13.72 15.02
C ALA A 209 3.31 -14.92 15.97
N SER A 210 2.83 -14.77 17.20
CA SER A 210 2.70 -15.86 18.17
C SER A 210 1.46 -16.75 17.96
N ARG A 211 0.56 -16.41 17.03
CA ARG A 211 -0.63 -17.20 16.70
C ARG A 211 -0.31 -18.22 15.60
N VAL A 212 -0.45 -19.50 15.90
CA VAL A 212 -0.34 -20.57 14.90
C VAL A 212 -1.40 -20.35 13.82
N GLY A 213 -0.97 -20.28 12.55
CA GLY A 213 -1.88 -20.03 11.43
C GLY A 213 -2.31 -18.57 11.27
N ALA A 214 -1.56 -17.61 11.83
CA ALA A 214 -1.81 -16.19 11.57
C ALA A 214 -1.79 -15.90 10.06
N PRO A 215 -2.76 -15.12 9.54
CA PRO A 215 -2.72 -14.67 8.16
C PRO A 215 -1.47 -13.80 7.93
N GLY A 216 -0.96 -13.84 6.72
CA GLY A 216 0.26 -13.14 6.35
C GLY A 216 0.35 -12.90 4.86
N LEU A 217 1.54 -12.54 4.42
CA LEU A 217 1.88 -12.28 3.02
C LEU A 217 2.95 -13.26 2.58
N GLU A 218 2.70 -13.95 1.47
CA GLU A 218 3.76 -14.64 0.73
C GLU A 218 4.45 -13.67 -0.20
N VAL A 219 5.76 -13.58 -0.06
CA VAL A 219 6.63 -12.64 -0.78
C VAL A 219 7.46 -13.43 -1.77
N PHE A 220 7.16 -13.27 -3.05
CA PHE A 220 7.91 -13.85 -4.15
C PHE A 220 8.80 -12.78 -4.77
N ARG A 221 10.09 -13.07 -4.95
CA ARG A 221 11.06 -12.15 -5.56
C ARG A 221 11.59 -12.76 -6.84
N PHE A 222 11.66 -11.95 -7.90
CA PHE A 222 12.11 -12.38 -9.20
C PHE A 222 13.19 -11.44 -9.74
N ARG A 223 14.12 -12.01 -10.50
CA ARG A 223 15.04 -11.31 -11.38
C ARG A 223 14.73 -11.65 -12.84
N ALA A 224 15.01 -10.71 -13.75
CA ALA A 224 14.73 -10.82 -15.18
C ALA A 224 16.03 -10.93 -16.00
N PRO A 225 16.73 -12.06 -16.01
CA PRO A 225 18.02 -12.21 -16.71
C PRO A 225 17.89 -12.24 -18.23
N THR A 226 16.69 -12.55 -18.76
CA THR A 226 16.45 -12.79 -20.19
C THR A 226 15.32 -11.90 -20.70
N ALA A 227 15.53 -11.26 -21.84
CA ALA A 227 14.50 -10.46 -22.52
C ALA A 227 13.39 -11.37 -23.10
N GLY A 228 12.16 -10.87 -23.15
CA GLY A 228 11.01 -11.63 -23.65
C GLY A 228 9.72 -11.30 -22.92
N GLN A 229 8.75 -12.22 -23.01
CA GLN A 229 7.50 -12.10 -22.27
C GLN A 229 7.15 -13.44 -21.62
N GLN A 230 6.74 -13.41 -20.35
CA GLN A 230 6.31 -14.58 -19.58
C GLN A 230 4.98 -14.31 -18.89
N ILE A 231 4.15 -15.34 -18.76
CA ILE A 231 2.95 -15.31 -17.92
C ILE A 231 3.27 -16.03 -16.62
N LEU A 232 3.29 -15.28 -15.51
CA LEU A 232 3.34 -15.85 -14.18
C LEU A 232 1.94 -16.29 -13.75
N ARG A 233 1.73 -17.58 -13.47
CA ARG A 233 0.47 -18.10 -12.91
C ARG A 233 0.70 -18.64 -11.52
N PHE A 234 -0.13 -18.24 -10.56
CA PHE A 234 -0.13 -18.74 -9.20
C PHE A 234 -1.48 -19.34 -8.83
N GLU A 235 -1.44 -20.44 -8.09
CA GLU A 235 -2.61 -21.14 -7.56
C GLU A 235 -2.50 -21.26 -6.04
N TYR A 236 -3.59 -20.99 -5.33
CA TYR A 236 -3.65 -21.10 -3.88
C TYR A 236 -4.17 -22.47 -3.46
N ARG A 237 -3.26 -23.41 -3.20
CA ARG A 237 -3.58 -24.84 -3.03
C ARG A 237 -2.81 -25.48 -1.87
N ARG A 238 -3.22 -26.68 -1.46
CA ARG A 238 -2.50 -27.47 -0.45
C ARG A 238 -1.22 -28.04 -1.06
N SER A 239 -0.16 -28.13 -0.25
CA SER A 239 1.15 -28.61 -0.73
C SER A 239 1.15 -30.07 -1.20
N TRP A 240 0.19 -30.89 -0.77
CA TRP A 240 0.08 -32.33 -1.09
C TRP A 240 -1.11 -32.69 -1.99
N ASP A 241 -1.90 -31.72 -2.45
CA ASP A 241 -3.07 -31.97 -3.31
C ASP A 241 -3.05 -31.05 -4.53
N ALA A 242 -2.74 -31.62 -5.69
CA ALA A 242 -2.73 -30.93 -6.97
C ALA A 242 -4.07 -31.03 -7.73
N SER A 243 -5.07 -31.71 -7.15
CA SER A 243 -6.29 -32.13 -7.85
C SER A 243 -7.55 -31.32 -7.50
N THR A 244 -7.43 -30.28 -6.66
CA THR A 244 -8.57 -29.45 -6.27
C THR A 244 -9.00 -28.53 -7.43
N PRO A 245 -10.19 -28.72 -8.06
CA PRO A 245 -10.51 -28.09 -9.35
C PRO A 245 -10.73 -26.58 -9.31
N GLU A 246 -10.85 -25.97 -8.14
CA GLU A 246 -11.22 -24.54 -7.99
C GLU A 246 -10.40 -23.87 -6.89
N THR A 247 -9.08 -23.77 -7.11
CA THR A 247 -8.23 -22.97 -6.23
C THR A 247 -8.17 -21.53 -6.73
N PRO A 248 -8.23 -20.52 -5.83
CA PRO A 248 -8.00 -19.13 -6.22
C PRO A 248 -6.71 -19.02 -7.03
N SER A 249 -6.76 -18.35 -8.18
CA SER A 249 -5.61 -18.18 -9.03
C SER A 249 -5.43 -16.73 -9.46
N VAL A 250 -4.18 -16.33 -9.64
CA VAL A 250 -3.80 -15.03 -10.18
C VAL A 250 -2.81 -15.23 -11.30
N THR A 251 -2.85 -14.32 -12.28
CA THR A 251 -1.98 -14.37 -13.46
C THR A 251 -1.38 -13.00 -13.70
N PHE A 252 -0.14 -12.91 -14.17
CA PHE A 252 0.51 -11.64 -14.48
C PHE A 252 1.31 -11.81 -15.76
N THR A 253 1.18 -10.89 -16.71
CA THR A 253 2.06 -10.86 -17.88
C THR A 253 3.24 -9.97 -17.55
N VAL A 254 4.46 -10.48 -17.66
CA VAL A 254 5.69 -9.72 -17.46
C VAL A 254 6.45 -9.67 -18.77
N ARG A 255 6.81 -8.46 -19.20
CA ARG A 255 7.59 -8.21 -20.41
C ARG A 255 8.93 -7.60 -20.04
N VAL A 256 10.01 -8.25 -20.43
CA VAL A 256 11.39 -7.86 -20.15
C VAL A 256 12.01 -7.25 -21.41
N ARG A 257 12.50 -6.02 -21.32
CA ARG A 257 13.12 -5.27 -22.43
C ARG A 257 14.34 -4.47 -22.01
#